data_AF-A0A401G4V3-F1
#
_entry.id   AF-A0A401G4V3-F1
#
_cell.length_a   1.000
_cell.length_b   1.000
_cell.length_c   1.000
_cell.angle_alpha   90.00
_cell.angle_beta   90.00
_cell.angle_gamma   90.00
#
_symmetry.space_group_name_H-M   'P 1'
#
loop_
_entity.id
_entity.type
_entity.pdbx_description
1 polymer ?
#
loop_
_entity_poly.entity_id
_entity_poly.type
_entity_poly.pdbx_seq_one_letter_code
_entity_poly.pdbx_strand_id
1 'polypeptide(L)'
;MVLLPGARYLVASVTDDAGLNYAVVVFSVDRTSLGAVPLAKTLTLTKAYNLRAKYMTVHGESGIVVAFDREMRGNESWKCFDASKRDTNGGAKPKSPFKYECVLLHVSLSSLEALIRARVVPGSREYLLYASTRPRPFQNLATVMSRKPIGAPSLGEIFGSPYVAVSEDCSNIVFKNLDGGNASVLTCVPTVLGSDEAHSIEAIHLVSERNQVLVVRKIKIERGSPALAIEYFDVLSEPGGPRAHTDSIYLYCKDVASVKISDNDSYARNGLSQSILSTPISVFIRTTDEGSLAYLRIFPQRKEHGLAAAPTSPSFDLARRPSFSTEVYPLQDGAQLQQLSWEDEHVGVLPASCRPVVYLIDKNDPDASPHILRYMRLRDFDPESTSKQAAHDGGDLEDNSGETARMMTTQLVIPAKVANLASVSALAWDETTGRLCIADARTGMVQVLDFAALPLS
;
A
#
# COMPACT_ATOMS: atom_id res chain seq x y z
N MET A 1 -5.86 -0.28 8.07
CA MET A 1 -5.95 1.19 8.02
C MET A 1 -5.01 1.68 6.94
N VAL A 2 -5.30 2.82 6.30
CA VAL A 2 -4.45 3.46 5.28
C VAL A 2 -4.39 4.95 5.56
N LEU A 3 -3.21 5.47 5.85
CA LEU A 3 -2.96 6.90 6.00
C LEU A 3 -2.55 7.44 4.63
N LEU A 4 -3.28 8.42 4.14
CA LEU A 4 -3.02 9.00 2.83
C LEU A 4 -1.86 10.01 2.91
N PRO A 5 -1.10 10.21 1.82
CA PRO A 5 0.02 11.15 1.83
C PRO A 5 -0.39 12.58 2.25
N GLY A 6 0.52 13.26 2.94
CA GLY A 6 0.24 14.53 3.64
C GLY A 6 -0.48 14.36 4.98
N ALA A 7 -0.75 13.11 5.41
CA ALA A 7 -1.32 12.69 6.68
C ALA A 7 -2.53 13.50 7.16
N ARG A 8 -3.33 13.97 6.19
CA ARG A 8 -4.54 14.76 6.45
C ARG A 8 -5.76 13.86 6.61
N TYR A 9 -5.80 12.77 5.85
CA TYR A 9 -6.91 11.83 5.84
C TYR A 9 -6.43 10.41 6.11
N LEU A 10 -7.24 9.68 6.89
CA LEU A 10 -7.02 8.28 7.23
C LEU A 10 -8.26 7.50 6.83
N VAL A 11 -8.09 6.37 6.15
CA VAL A 11 -9.18 5.45 5.81
C VAL A 11 -9.04 4.17 6.63
N ALA A 12 -10.13 3.75 7.27
CA ALA A 12 -10.13 2.55 8.10
C ALA A 12 -11.34 1.67 7.83
N SER A 13 -11.12 0.35 7.86
CA SER A 13 -12.18 -0.61 8.13
C SER A 13 -12.41 -0.63 9.62
N VAL A 14 -13.63 -0.33 10.05
CA VAL A 14 -14.03 -0.33 11.47
C VAL A 14 -15.14 -1.34 11.69
N THR A 15 -15.28 -1.77 12.94
CA THR A 15 -16.42 -2.58 13.40
C THR A 15 -17.00 -1.92 14.65
N ASP A 16 -18.26 -2.23 14.96
CA ASP A 16 -18.79 -2.01 16.31
C ASP A 16 -18.17 -3.00 17.31
N ASP A 17 -18.37 -2.73 18.60
CA ASP A 17 -17.86 -3.54 19.71
C ASP A 17 -18.33 -5.01 19.65
N ALA A 18 -19.50 -5.24 19.05
CA ALA A 18 -20.08 -6.57 18.89
C ALA A 18 -19.47 -7.35 17.71
N GLY A 19 -18.68 -6.72 16.84
CA GLY A 19 -18.13 -7.38 15.65
C GLY A 19 -19.18 -7.68 14.57
N LEU A 20 -20.35 -7.02 14.62
CA LEU A 20 -21.51 -7.35 13.79
C LEU A 20 -21.70 -6.37 12.63
N ASN A 21 -21.27 -5.12 12.81
CA ASN A 21 -21.46 -4.05 11.84
C ASN A 21 -20.12 -3.52 11.37
N TYR A 22 -19.76 -3.85 10.13
CA TYR A 22 -18.56 -3.35 9.49
C TYR A 22 -18.85 -2.05 8.73
N ALA A 23 -17.86 -1.17 8.69
CA ALA A 23 -17.91 0.05 7.91
C ALA A 23 -16.54 0.47 7.41
N VAL A 24 -16.53 1.24 6.33
CA VAL A 24 -15.36 2.02 5.91
C VAL A 24 -15.59 3.47 6.35
N VAL A 25 -14.61 4.04 7.05
CA VAL A 25 -14.67 5.41 7.57
C VAL A 25 -13.45 6.20 7.11
N VAL A 26 -13.70 7.43 6.63
CA VAL A 26 -12.65 8.43 6.40
C VAL A 26 -12.58 9.37 7.60
N PHE A 27 -11.40 9.49 8.18
CA PHE A 27 -11.10 10.39 9.29
C PHE A 27 -10.25 11.56 8.80
N SER A 28 -10.45 12.73 9.39
CA SER A 28 -9.50 13.84 9.36
C SER A 28 -8.52 13.71 10.51
N VAL A 29 -7.23 13.77 10.22
CA VAL A 29 -6.13 13.59 11.19
C VAL A 29 -5.47 14.92 11.56
N ASP A 30 -5.76 15.99 10.80
CA ASP A 30 -5.07 17.28 10.88
C ASP A 30 -5.36 18.10 12.16
N ARG A 31 -6.41 17.74 12.92
CA ARG A 31 -6.82 18.48 14.13
C ARG A 31 -6.21 17.86 15.38
N THR A 32 -5.00 18.30 15.71
CA THR A 32 -4.19 17.77 16.82
C THR A 32 -4.87 17.76 18.19
N SER A 33 -5.82 18.66 18.46
CA SER A 33 -6.48 18.75 19.77
C SER A 33 -7.62 17.75 19.99
N LEU A 34 -8.20 17.18 18.93
CA LEU A 34 -9.36 16.28 19.02
C LEU A 34 -9.07 14.85 18.56
N GLY A 35 -7.83 14.56 18.17
CA GLY A 35 -7.46 13.29 17.53
C GLY A 35 -8.10 13.14 16.15
N ALA A 36 -8.20 11.90 15.67
CA ALA A 36 -8.82 11.63 14.37
C ALA A 36 -10.34 11.82 14.43
N VAL A 37 -10.87 12.66 13.55
CA VAL A 37 -12.30 13.00 13.50
C VAL A 37 -12.97 12.27 12.32
N PRO A 38 -14.01 11.44 12.54
CA PRO A 38 -14.70 10.78 11.44
C PRO A 38 -15.49 11.80 10.61
N LEU A 39 -15.28 11.80 9.29
CA LEU A 39 -15.94 12.70 8.34
C LEU A 39 -17.00 12.00 7.49
N ALA A 40 -16.70 10.78 7.05
CA ALA A 40 -17.56 10.01 6.17
C ALA A 40 -17.59 8.55 6.62
N LYS A 41 -18.76 7.92 6.54
CA LYS A 41 -18.95 6.50 6.86
C LYS A 41 -19.82 5.84 5.79
N THR A 42 -19.45 4.64 5.37
CA THR A 42 -20.34 3.74 4.64
C THR A 42 -20.30 2.35 5.28
N LEU A 43 -21.49 1.73 5.43
CA LEU A 43 -21.58 0.37 5.94
C LEU A 43 -21.10 -0.62 4.89
N THR A 44 -20.48 -1.72 5.34
CA THR A 44 -20.08 -2.85 4.52
C THR A 44 -20.72 -4.13 5.06
N LEU A 45 -20.93 -5.11 4.17
CA LEU A 45 -21.54 -6.38 4.55
C LEU A 45 -20.61 -7.23 5.43
N THR A 46 -19.31 -7.16 5.14
CA THR A 46 -18.24 -7.86 5.85
C THR A 46 -17.06 -6.91 6.06
N LYS A 47 -16.05 -7.35 6.82
CA LYS A 47 -14.80 -6.62 7.03
C LYS A 47 -14.13 -6.30 5.68
N ALA A 48 -13.59 -5.09 5.53
CA ALA A 48 -12.85 -4.69 4.36
C ALA A 48 -11.38 -5.13 4.47
N TYR A 49 -11.00 -6.17 3.71
CA TYR A 49 -9.64 -6.70 3.65
C TYR A 49 -8.84 -5.98 2.56
N ASN A 50 -7.50 -6.05 2.66
CA ASN A 50 -6.58 -5.43 1.70
C ASN A 50 -6.93 -3.98 1.34
N LEU A 51 -7.44 -3.23 2.33
CA LEU A 51 -7.88 -1.86 2.15
C LEU A 51 -6.74 -1.01 1.57
N ARG A 52 -7.01 -0.35 0.45
CA ARG A 52 -6.16 0.65 -0.20
C ARG A 52 -6.93 1.95 -0.33
N ALA A 53 -6.22 3.06 -0.23
CA ALA A 53 -6.78 4.37 -0.48
C ALA A 53 -5.72 5.23 -1.16
N LYS A 54 -6.14 6.01 -2.15
CA LYS A 54 -5.28 6.91 -2.92
C LYS A 54 -6.03 8.17 -3.31
N TYR A 55 -5.34 9.30 -3.41
CA TYR A 55 -5.92 10.48 -4.03
C TYR A 55 -5.87 10.34 -5.54
N MET A 56 -7.01 10.52 -6.19
CA MET A 56 -7.14 10.38 -7.64
C MET A 56 -8.17 11.38 -8.15
N THR A 57 -8.11 11.69 -9.43
CA THR A 57 -9.15 12.44 -10.12
C THR A 57 -10.00 11.46 -10.92
N VAL A 58 -11.28 11.36 -10.61
CA VAL A 58 -12.24 10.47 -11.29
C VAL A 58 -13.36 11.32 -11.84
N HIS A 59 -13.67 11.19 -13.13
CA HIS A 59 -14.61 12.02 -13.87
C HIS A 59 -14.36 13.53 -13.72
N GLY A 60 -13.08 13.93 -13.63
CA GLY A 60 -12.68 15.31 -13.41
C GLY A 60 -12.86 15.84 -11.97
N GLU A 61 -13.33 15.01 -11.04
CA GLU A 61 -13.45 15.36 -9.63
C GLU A 61 -12.31 14.75 -8.81
N SER A 62 -11.56 15.60 -8.09
CA SER A 62 -10.52 15.12 -7.18
C SER A 62 -11.12 14.57 -5.89
N GLY A 63 -10.72 13.36 -5.53
CA GLY A 63 -11.24 12.64 -4.38
C GLY A 63 -10.26 11.67 -3.76
N ILE A 64 -10.75 10.96 -2.76
CA ILE A 64 -10.12 9.75 -2.23
C ILE A 64 -10.84 8.57 -2.87
N VAL A 65 -10.09 7.76 -3.61
CA VAL A 65 -10.55 6.46 -4.08
C VAL A 65 -10.15 5.42 -3.05
N VAL A 66 -11.11 4.59 -2.65
CA VAL A 66 -10.93 3.50 -1.70
C VAL A 66 -11.23 2.18 -2.40
N ALA A 67 -10.31 1.24 -2.33
CA ALA A 67 -10.47 -0.12 -2.82
C ALA A 67 -10.30 -1.11 -1.67
N PHE A 68 -11.14 -2.13 -1.61
CA PHE A 68 -10.98 -3.21 -0.64
C PHE A 68 -11.60 -4.50 -1.14
N ASP A 69 -11.04 -5.61 -0.67
CA ASP A 69 -11.55 -6.93 -0.96
C ASP A 69 -12.51 -7.37 0.13
N ARG A 70 -13.50 -8.16 -0.27
CA ARG A 70 -14.36 -8.88 0.66
C ARG A 70 -14.78 -10.22 0.10
N GLU A 71 -14.93 -11.17 1.01
CA GLU A 71 -15.51 -12.47 0.72
C GLU A 71 -16.99 -12.47 1.06
N MET A 72 -17.77 -13.12 0.20
CA MET A 72 -19.19 -13.33 0.38
C MET A 72 -19.50 -14.82 0.23
N ARG A 73 -20.24 -15.38 1.19
CA ARG A 73 -20.88 -16.68 1.00
C ARG A 73 -22.11 -16.50 0.11
N GLY A 74 -22.56 -17.59 -0.51
CA GLY A 74 -23.79 -17.62 -1.32
C GLY A 74 -25.04 -17.36 -0.48
N ASN A 75 -26.16 -18.05 -0.78
CA ASN A 75 -27.48 -17.83 -0.17
C ASN A 75 -27.59 -17.98 1.37
N GLU A 76 -26.49 -18.15 2.11
CA GLU A 76 -26.49 -18.15 3.57
C GLU A 76 -26.72 -16.75 4.13
N SER A 77 -27.37 -16.64 5.30
CA SER A 77 -27.67 -15.34 5.90
C SER A 77 -26.37 -14.57 6.16
N TRP A 78 -26.26 -13.40 5.53
CA TRP A 78 -25.12 -12.49 5.45
C TRP A 78 -24.54 -11.97 6.77
N LYS A 79 -25.00 -12.45 7.93
CA LYS A 79 -24.64 -11.86 9.22
C LYS A 79 -23.27 -12.37 9.69
N CYS A 80 -22.32 -11.45 9.73
CA CYS A 80 -21.13 -11.48 10.61
C CYS A 80 -20.09 -12.58 10.29
N PHE A 81 -19.87 -12.86 9.00
CA PHE A 81 -18.76 -13.74 8.61
C PHE A 81 -17.43 -12.95 8.60
N ASP A 82 -16.48 -13.38 9.43
CA ASP A 82 -15.12 -12.87 9.44
C ASP A 82 -14.17 -13.90 8.80
N ALA A 83 -13.70 -13.60 7.60
CA ALA A 83 -12.79 -14.46 6.84
C ALA A 83 -11.44 -14.67 7.55
N SER A 84 -11.02 -13.75 8.44
CA SER A 84 -9.75 -13.92 9.16
C SER A 84 -9.79 -14.99 10.24
N LYS A 85 -10.98 -15.45 10.66
CA LYS A 85 -11.15 -16.54 11.63
C LYS A 85 -11.15 -17.93 10.98
N ARG A 86 -10.80 -18.01 9.70
CA ARG A 86 -10.80 -19.28 8.98
C ARG A 86 -9.58 -20.10 9.39
N ASP A 87 -9.82 -21.26 9.98
CA ASP A 87 -8.78 -22.28 10.17
C ASP A 87 -8.16 -22.64 8.82
N THR A 88 -6.96 -22.14 8.56
CA THR A 88 -6.12 -22.57 7.44
C THR A 88 -5.67 -24.02 7.61
N ASN A 89 -5.72 -24.55 8.84
CA ASN A 89 -5.12 -25.82 9.24
C ASN A 89 -6.08 -27.03 9.16
N GLY A 90 -7.06 -27.04 8.25
CA GLY A 90 -7.82 -28.24 7.92
C GLY A 90 -9.31 -28.24 8.28
N GLY A 91 -9.90 -27.07 8.48
CA GLY A 91 -11.36 -26.94 8.57
C GLY A 91 -12.04 -27.47 7.30
N ALA A 92 -13.19 -28.12 7.46
CA ALA A 92 -13.98 -28.64 6.34
C ALA A 92 -14.20 -27.55 5.29
N LYS A 93 -13.87 -27.86 4.01
CA LYS A 93 -14.12 -26.94 2.91
C LYS A 93 -15.61 -26.52 2.95
N PRO A 94 -15.92 -25.23 2.91
CA PRO A 94 -17.29 -24.76 2.96
C PRO A 94 -18.07 -25.34 1.78
N LYS A 95 -19.31 -25.76 2.05
CA LYS A 95 -20.16 -26.44 1.06
C LYS A 95 -20.61 -25.51 -0.06
N SER A 96 -20.69 -24.20 0.20
CA SER A 96 -21.07 -23.19 -0.80
C SER A 96 -19.83 -22.54 -1.44
N PRO A 97 -19.82 -22.31 -2.77
CA PRO A 97 -18.77 -21.52 -3.40
C PRO A 97 -18.76 -20.09 -2.85
N PHE A 98 -17.58 -19.54 -2.66
CA PHE A 98 -17.42 -18.13 -2.32
C PHE A 98 -17.60 -17.26 -3.55
N LYS A 99 -18.11 -16.05 -3.32
CA LYS A 99 -18.03 -14.93 -4.24
C LYS A 99 -17.07 -13.92 -3.64
N TYR A 100 -16.09 -13.52 -4.44
CA TYR A 100 -15.11 -12.51 -4.07
C TYR A 100 -15.48 -11.19 -4.74
N GLU A 101 -15.35 -10.10 -4.00
CA GLU A 101 -15.60 -8.77 -4.53
C GLU A 101 -14.48 -7.82 -4.15
N CYS A 102 -13.98 -7.06 -5.12
CA CYS A 102 -13.23 -5.84 -4.87
C CYS A 102 -14.17 -4.65 -5.06
N VAL A 103 -14.46 -3.92 -3.99
CA VAL A 103 -15.39 -2.79 -3.98
C VAL A 103 -14.60 -1.49 -4.10
N LEU A 104 -15.00 -0.63 -5.04
CA LEU A 104 -14.36 0.66 -5.28
C LEU A 104 -15.32 1.79 -4.93
N LEU A 105 -14.85 2.68 -4.07
CA LEU A 105 -15.61 3.83 -3.61
C LEU A 105 -14.84 5.12 -3.91
N HIS A 106 -15.56 6.19 -4.15
CA HIS A 106 -15.03 7.53 -4.30
C HIS A 106 -15.63 8.46 -3.25
N VAL A 107 -14.78 9.29 -2.63
CA VAL A 107 -15.19 10.36 -1.74
C VAL A 107 -14.60 11.67 -2.20
N SER A 108 -15.47 12.62 -2.56
CA SER A 108 -15.06 13.95 -3.00
C SER A 108 -14.27 14.69 -1.93
N LEU A 109 -13.08 15.20 -2.29
CA LEU A 109 -12.29 16.04 -1.38
C LEU A 109 -13.03 17.32 -1.03
N SER A 110 -13.70 17.94 -2.00
CA SER A 110 -14.47 19.18 -1.76
C SER A 110 -15.54 19.00 -0.68
N SER A 111 -16.18 17.83 -0.65
CA SER A 111 -17.18 17.47 0.35
C SER A 111 -16.56 17.27 1.74
N LEU A 112 -15.43 16.56 1.82
CA LEU A 112 -14.72 16.36 3.08
C LEU A 112 -14.19 17.69 3.65
N GLU A 113 -13.66 18.55 2.79
CA GLU A 113 -13.16 19.85 3.21
C GLU A 113 -14.27 20.78 3.70
N ALA A 114 -15.46 20.74 3.10
CA ALA A 114 -16.61 21.49 3.58
C ALA A 114 -16.98 21.08 5.02
N LEU A 115 -16.91 19.78 5.33
CA LEU A 115 -17.13 19.25 6.68
C LEU A 115 -16.02 19.66 7.65
N ILE A 116 -14.76 19.68 7.22
CA ILE A 116 -13.64 20.15 8.06
C ILE A 116 -13.75 21.66 8.30
N ARG A 117 -14.19 22.47 7.33
CA ARG A 117 -14.27 23.93 7.47
C ARG A 117 -15.51 24.41 8.23
N ALA A 118 -16.49 23.53 8.45
CA ALA A 118 -17.61 23.83 9.35
C ALA A 118 -17.03 24.22 10.72
N ARG A 119 -17.26 25.46 11.15
CA ARG A 119 -16.88 25.96 12.49
C ARG A 119 -17.76 25.37 13.60
N VAL A 120 -18.23 24.15 13.38
CA VAL A 120 -19.15 23.40 14.22
C VAL A 120 -18.37 22.24 14.82
N VAL A 121 -18.56 21.99 16.11
CA VAL A 121 -17.86 20.91 16.81
C VAL A 121 -18.26 19.56 16.20
N PRO A 122 -17.30 18.75 15.70
CA PRO A 122 -17.62 17.43 15.15
C PRO A 122 -18.40 16.56 16.14
N GLY A 123 -19.39 15.84 15.64
CA GLY A 123 -20.28 15.00 16.46
C GLY A 123 -21.39 15.74 17.20
N SER A 124 -21.38 17.09 17.24
CA SER A 124 -22.51 17.86 17.76
C SER A 124 -23.76 17.67 16.90
N ARG A 125 -24.94 17.92 17.48
CA ARG A 125 -26.21 17.85 16.74
C ARG A 125 -26.23 18.77 15.53
N GLU A 126 -25.68 19.98 15.66
CA GLU A 126 -25.56 20.93 14.54
C GLU A 126 -24.66 20.38 13.43
N TYR A 127 -23.53 19.75 13.80
CA TYR A 127 -22.63 19.15 12.82
C TYR A 127 -23.31 18.01 12.06
N LEU A 128 -24.05 17.15 12.77
CA LEU A 128 -24.77 16.03 12.16
C LEU A 128 -25.89 16.51 11.23
N LEU A 129 -26.60 17.58 11.61
CA LEU A 129 -27.60 18.23 10.75
C LEU A 129 -26.94 18.86 9.52
N TYR A 130 -25.81 19.55 9.69
CA TYR A 130 -25.05 20.10 8.57
C TYR A 130 -24.57 19.00 7.62
N ALA A 131 -23.99 17.92 8.17
CA ALA A 131 -23.51 16.78 7.39
C ALA A 131 -24.65 16.06 6.65
N SER A 132 -25.84 15.95 7.24
CA SER A 132 -26.99 15.28 6.58
C SER A 132 -27.59 16.09 5.43
N THR A 133 -27.34 17.40 5.36
CA THR A 133 -27.71 18.22 4.19
C THR A 133 -26.78 18.02 2.99
N ARG A 134 -25.64 17.35 3.18
CA ARG A 134 -24.67 17.07 2.11
C ARG A 134 -25.06 15.81 1.34
N PRO A 135 -24.64 15.68 0.07
CA PRO A 135 -24.75 14.42 -0.66
C PRO A 135 -24.08 13.27 0.10
N ARG A 136 -24.49 12.04 -0.20
CA ARG A 136 -23.84 10.85 0.37
C ARG A 136 -22.33 10.92 0.08
N PRO A 137 -21.47 10.78 1.10
CA PRO A 137 -20.05 11.07 0.92
C PRO A 137 -19.37 10.03 0.02
N PHE A 138 -19.79 8.77 0.11
CA PHE A 138 -19.29 7.69 -0.74
C PHE A 138 -20.17 7.49 -1.96
N GLN A 139 -19.54 7.55 -3.13
CA GLN A 139 -20.09 7.12 -4.41
C GLN A 139 -19.50 5.75 -4.75
N ASN A 140 -20.32 4.79 -5.14
CA ASN A 140 -19.82 3.50 -5.63
C ASN A 140 -19.37 3.68 -7.08
N LEU A 141 -18.08 3.48 -7.34
CA LEU A 141 -17.52 3.59 -8.68
C LEU A 141 -17.72 2.30 -9.47
N ALA A 142 -17.30 1.18 -8.88
CA ALA A 142 -17.39 -0.13 -9.49
C ALA A 142 -17.30 -1.24 -8.44
N THR A 143 -17.66 -2.45 -8.84
CA THR A 143 -17.40 -3.67 -8.07
C THR A 143 -16.88 -4.73 -9.03
N VAL A 144 -15.65 -5.18 -8.82
CA VAL A 144 -15.08 -6.31 -9.55
C VAL A 144 -15.49 -7.58 -8.80
N MET A 145 -16.20 -8.48 -9.46
CA MET A 145 -16.74 -9.68 -8.85
C MET A 145 -16.14 -10.91 -9.51
N SER A 146 -15.73 -11.90 -8.72
CA SER A 146 -15.29 -13.19 -9.22
C SER A 146 -15.77 -14.35 -8.36
N ARG A 147 -15.80 -15.54 -8.95
CA ARG A 147 -15.94 -16.81 -8.21
C ARG A 147 -14.58 -17.37 -7.80
N LYS A 148 -13.49 -16.82 -8.36
CA LYS A 148 -12.12 -17.13 -7.97
C LYS A 148 -11.65 -16.10 -6.93
N PRO A 149 -10.68 -16.47 -6.08
CA PRO A 149 -10.09 -15.53 -5.15
C PRO A 149 -9.63 -14.25 -5.86
N ILE A 150 -10.01 -13.12 -5.27
CA ILE A 150 -9.56 -11.80 -5.66
C ILE A 150 -8.62 -11.27 -4.58
N GLY A 151 -7.55 -10.58 -4.97
CA GLY A 151 -6.61 -9.98 -4.03
C GLY A 151 -5.81 -8.81 -4.58
N ALA A 152 -4.92 -8.32 -3.72
CA ALA A 152 -3.88 -7.33 -4.03
C ALA A 152 -4.38 -6.13 -4.87
N PRO A 153 -5.46 -5.43 -4.47
CA PRO A 153 -5.90 -4.24 -5.18
C PRO A 153 -4.77 -3.21 -5.21
N SER A 154 -4.60 -2.58 -6.36
CA SER A 154 -3.64 -1.51 -6.61
C SER A 154 -4.35 -0.35 -7.31
N LEU A 155 -4.19 0.86 -6.79
CA LEU A 155 -4.77 2.09 -7.32
C LEU A 155 -3.67 2.92 -7.97
N GLY A 156 -3.95 3.45 -9.16
CA GLY A 156 -2.96 4.22 -9.91
C GLY A 156 -3.52 4.78 -11.20
N GLU A 157 -2.70 5.56 -11.89
CA GLU A 157 -3.07 6.12 -13.18
C GLU A 157 -2.38 5.31 -14.28
N ILE A 158 -3.12 5.02 -15.34
CA ILE A 158 -2.57 4.39 -16.55
C ILE A 158 -3.12 5.17 -17.73
N PHE A 159 -2.24 5.63 -18.61
CA PHE A 159 -2.54 6.54 -19.71
C PHE A 159 -3.26 7.82 -19.26
N GLY A 160 -2.91 8.33 -18.07
CA GLY A 160 -3.53 9.51 -17.47
C GLY A 160 -4.98 9.33 -17.02
N SER A 161 -5.50 8.11 -17.05
CA SER A 161 -6.83 7.77 -16.54
C SER A 161 -6.71 7.00 -15.22
N PRO A 162 -7.68 7.14 -14.30
CA PRO A 162 -7.68 6.42 -13.03
C PRO A 162 -8.04 4.94 -13.22
N TYR A 163 -7.23 4.03 -12.70
CA TYR A 163 -7.45 2.59 -12.75
C TYR A 163 -7.37 1.95 -11.37
N VAL A 164 -8.08 0.83 -11.24
CA VAL A 164 -7.71 -0.22 -10.29
C VAL A 164 -7.18 -1.43 -11.05
N ALA A 165 -6.15 -2.06 -10.52
CA ALA A 165 -5.70 -3.39 -10.90
C ALA A 165 -5.92 -4.35 -9.72
N VAL A 166 -6.45 -5.54 -10.00
CA VAL A 166 -6.83 -6.51 -8.99
C VAL A 166 -6.43 -7.90 -9.47
N SER A 167 -5.78 -8.71 -8.63
CA SER A 167 -5.53 -10.11 -9.01
C SER A 167 -6.84 -10.88 -9.00
N GLU A 168 -7.12 -11.59 -10.08
CA GLU A 168 -8.15 -12.61 -10.14
C GLU A 168 -7.42 -13.92 -10.34
N ASP A 169 -7.51 -14.84 -9.38
CA ASP A 169 -6.76 -16.11 -9.41
C ASP A 169 -5.22 -16.01 -9.38
N CYS A 170 -4.56 -17.02 -9.92
CA CYS A 170 -3.13 -17.24 -9.90
C CYS A 170 -2.38 -16.48 -11.00
N SER A 171 -3.05 -16.07 -12.07
CA SER A 171 -2.41 -15.59 -13.29
C SER A 171 -3.11 -14.41 -13.93
N ASN A 172 -4.35 -14.08 -13.54
CA ASN A 172 -5.06 -12.98 -14.16
C ASN A 172 -5.00 -11.70 -13.30
N ILE A 173 -4.84 -10.56 -13.96
CA ILE A 173 -4.98 -9.23 -13.36
C ILE A 173 -6.09 -8.50 -14.12
N VAL A 174 -7.15 -8.17 -13.40
CA VAL A 174 -8.28 -7.41 -13.92
C VAL A 174 -8.00 -5.93 -13.73
N PHE A 175 -8.05 -5.19 -14.83
CA PHE A 175 -7.95 -3.73 -14.86
C PHE A 175 -9.34 -3.15 -15.05
N LYS A 176 -9.71 -2.20 -14.21
CA LYS A 176 -10.97 -1.46 -14.34
C LYS A 176 -10.67 0.03 -14.35
N ASN A 177 -10.98 0.68 -15.47
CA ASN A 177 -10.96 2.14 -15.56
C ASN A 177 -12.11 2.70 -14.69
N LEU A 178 -11.76 3.66 -13.83
CA LEU A 178 -12.68 4.27 -12.87
C LEU A 178 -13.52 5.39 -13.49
N ASP A 179 -13.12 5.90 -14.66
CA ASP A 179 -13.93 6.80 -15.49
C ASP A 179 -14.99 6.04 -16.34
N GLY A 180 -15.11 4.73 -16.18
CA GLY A 180 -16.11 3.89 -16.85
C GLY A 180 -15.51 2.93 -17.86
N GLY A 181 -16.34 2.38 -18.75
CA GLY A 181 -15.91 1.38 -19.74
C GLY A 181 -15.80 -0.06 -19.18
N ASN A 182 -15.38 -0.98 -20.04
CA ASN A 182 -15.27 -2.39 -19.71
C ASN A 182 -13.99 -2.69 -18.92
N ALA A 183 -14.04 -3.73 -18.08
CA ALA A 183 -12.81 -4.27 -17.49
C ALA A 183 -11.98 -4.99 -18.56
N SER A 184 -10.65 -4.94 -18.44
CA SER A 184 -9.72 -5.70 -19.26
C SER A 184 -8.92 -6.67 -18.39
N VAL A 185 -8.41 -7.75 -18.98
CA VAL A 185 -7.68 -8.79 -18.25
C VAL A 185 -6.30 -8.97 -18.84
N LEU A 186 -5.28 -8.87 -17.99
CA LEU A 186 -3.90 -9.31 -18.22
C LEU A 186 -3.79 -10.76 -17.77
N THR A 187 -3.39 -11.65 -18.65
CA THR A 187 -2.98 -13.00 -18.26
C THR A 187 -1.46 -13.05 -18.19
N CYS A 188 -0.93 -13.21 -16.99
CA CYS A 188 0.48 -13.40 -16.72
C CYS A 188 0.87 -14.83 -17.13
N VAL A 189 1.58 -14.97 -18.25
CA VAL A 189 2.10 -16.26 -18.74
C VAL A 189 3.03 -16.86 -17.68
N PRO A 190 3.05 -18.20 -17.48
CA PRO A 190 4.01 -18.84 -16.58
C PRO A 190 5.45 -18.42 -16.88
N THR A 191 6.24 -18.19 -15.83
CA THR A 191 7.66 -17.81 -15.98
C THR A 191 8.48 -18.98 -16.49
N VAL A 192 9.66 -18.67 -17.05
CA VAL A 192 10.66 -19.68 -17.44
C VAL A 192 11.07 -20.53 -16.23
N LEU A 193 11.18 -19.90 -15.06
CA LEU A 193 11.38 -20.60 -13.79
C LEU A 193 10.06 -21.24 -13.35
N GLY A 194 9.91 -22.56 -13.49
CA GLY A 194 8.69 -23.26 -13.06
C GLY A 194 7.49 -23.01 -13.99
N SER A 195 7.64 -23.28 -15.29
CA SER A 195 6.57 -23.16 -16.28
C SER A 195 5.37 -24.06 -15.99
N ASP A 196 5.62 -25.21 -15.38
CA ASP A 196 4.62 -26.23 -15.04
C ASP A 196 4.16 -26.14 -13.58
N GLU A 197 4.75 -25.23 -12.81
CA GLU A 197 4.48 -25.08 -11.38
C GLU A 197 3.25 -24.22 -11.12
N ALA A 198 2.76 -24.24 -9.88
CA ALA A 198 1.65 -23.38 -9.47
C ALA A 198 2.14 -21.97 -9.11
N HIS A 199 1.53 -20.96 -9.73
CA HIS A 199 1.81 -19.54 -9.48
C HIS A 199 0.73 -18.92 -8.59
N SER A 200 1.05 -17.87 -7.84
CA SER A 200 0.07 -16.99 -7.20
C SER A 200 0.55 -15.55 -7.24
N ILE A 201 -0.35 -14.62 -7.56
CA ILE A 201 -0.05 -13.17 -7.52
C ILE A 201 -0.17 -12.69 -6.08
N GLU A 202 0.94 -12.27 -5.48
CA GLU A 202 1.00 -11.85 -4.08
C GLU A 202 0.85 -10.33 -3.93
N ALA A 203 1.35 -9.55 -4.89
CA ALA A 203 1.24 -8.10 -4.88
C ALA A 203 1.24 -7.51 -6.29
N ILE A 204 0.55 -6.38 -6.45
CA ILE A 204 0.45 -5.60 -7.69
C ILE A 204 0.75 -4.14 -7.37
N HIS A 205 1.51 -3.48 -8.24
CA HIS A 205 1.73 -2.05 -8.18
C HIS A 205 1.66 -1.43 -9.59
N LEU A 206 0.79 -0.44 -9.78
CA LEU A 206 0.66 0.30 -11.03
C LEU A 206 1.76 1.37 -11.12
N VAL A 207 2.62 1.26 -12.13
CA VAL A 207 3.70 2.23 -12.40
C VAL A 207 3.24 3.21 -13.47
N SER A 208 2.69 4.32 -12.98
CA SER A 208 1.95 5.30 -13.80
C SER A 208 2.84 5.94 -14.87
N GLU A 209 4.10 6.21 -14.54
CA GLU A 209 5.09 6.87 -15.40
C GLU A 209 5.40 6.09 -16.67
N ARG A 210 5.20 4.76 -16.65
CA ARG A 210 5.50 3.87 -17.78
C ARG A 210 4.27 3.17 -18.35
N ASN A 211 3.09 3.37 -17.76
CA ASN A 211 1.90 2.58 -18.09
C ASN A 211 2.16 1.07 -17.97
N GLN A 212 2.92 0.70 -16.93
CA GLN A 212 3.29 -0.66 -16.64
C GLN A 212 2.67 -1.12 -15.32
N VAL A 213 2.64 -2.43 -15.11
CA VAL A 213 2.31 -3.02 -13.83
C VAL A 213 3.50 -3.85 -13.33
N LEU A 214 3.93 -3.58 -12.11
CA LEU A 214 4.86 -4.42 -11.36
C LEU A 214 4.05 -5.50 -10.64
N VAL A 215 4.42 -6.75 -10.85
CA VAL A 215 3.74 -7.91 -10.27
C VAL A 215 4.75 -8.73 -9.50
N VAL A 216 4.39 -9.13 -8.28
CA VAL A 216 5.15 -10.12 -7.51
C VAL A 216 4.37 -11.41 -7.47
N ARG A 217 4.93 -12.47 -8.08
CA ARG A 217 4.35 -13.81 -8.12
C ARG A 217 5.14 -14.76 -7.24
N LYS A 218 4.44 -15.61 -6.50
CA LYS A 218 5.00 -16.76 -5.79
C LYS A 218 4.86 -17.99 -6.66
N ILE A 219 5.95 -18.73 -6.81
CA ILE A 219 6.06 -19.96 -7.58
C ILE A 219 6.31 -21.10 -6.59
N LYS A 220 5.38 -22.06 -6.54
CA LYS A 220 5.51 -23.25 -5.69
C LYS A 220 6.34 -24.29 -6.43
N ILE A 221 7.60 -24.44 -6.06
CA ILE A 221 8.51 -25.42 -6.68
C ILE A 221 8.38 -26.74 -5.89
N GLU A 222 7.96 -27.84 -6.53
CA GLU A 222 7.66 -29.10 -5.81
C GLU A 222 8.84 -29.66 -5.02
N ARG A 223 10.07 -29.44 -5.49
CA ARG A 223 11.30 -30.01 -4.93
C ARG A 223 12.30 -28.97 -4.40
N GLY A 224 11.85 -27.74 -4.12
CA GLY A 224 12.75 -26.66 -3.72
C GLY A 224 12.08 -25.57 -2.89
N SER A 225 12.88 -24.59 -2.47
CA SER A 225 12.36 -23.37 -1.85
C SER A 225 11.47 -22.63 -2.85
N PRO A 226 10.34 -22.06 -2.41
CA PRO A 226 9.51 -21.27 -3.30
C PRO A 226 10.32 -20.11 -3.89
N ALA A 227 10.06 -19.82 -5.16
CA ALA A 227 10.64 -18.66 -5.81
C ALA A 227 9.63 -17.52 -5.84
N LEU A 228 10.13 -16.29 -5.75
CA LEU A 228 9.39 -15.10 -6.11
C LEU A 228 9.88 -14.60 -7.47
N ALA A 229 8.95 -14.38 -8.38
CA ALA A 229 9.20 -13.62 -9.59
C ALA A 229 8.67 -12.20 -9.41
N ILE A 230 9.51 -11.21 -9.69
CA ILE A 230 9.14 -9.80 -9.68
C ILE A 230 9.29 -9.32 -11.11
N GLU A 231 8.20 -8.87 -11.71
CA GLU A 231 8.08 -8.74 -13.17
C GLU A 231 7.33 -7.48 -13.58
N TYR A 232 7.73 -6.89 -14.70
CA TYR A 232 7.00 -5.82 -15.36
C TYR A 232 6.20 -6.33 -16.56
N PHE A 233 4.93 -5.93 -16.60
CA PHE A 233 4.07 -6.13 -17.76
C PHE A 233 3.60 -4.79 -18.31
N ASP A 234 3.62 -4.66 -19.64
CA ASP A 234 3.02 -3.50 -20.31
C ASP A 234 1.50 -3.57 -20.24
N VAL A 235 0.87 -2.47 -19.83
CA VAL A 235 -0.58 -2.31 -19.93
C VAL A 235 -0.88 -1.78 -21.31
N LEU A 236 -1.28 -2.64 -22.25
CA LEU A 236 -1.66 -2.19 -23.60
C LEU A 236 -2.99 -1.43 -23.57
N SER A 237 -3.10 -0.37 -24.38
CA SER A 237 -4.35 0.38 -24.54
C SER A 237 -5.43 -0.43 -25.28
N GLU A 238 -5.07 -1.46 -26.04
CA GLU A 238 -5.99 -2.25 -26.84
C GLU A 238 -6.26 -3.65 -26.26
N PRO A 239 -7.53 -4.06 -26.13
CA PRO A 239 -7.89 -5.40 -25.67
C PRO A 239 -7.51 -6.46 -26.71
N GLY A 240 -6.71 -7.45 -26.29
CA GLY A 240 -6.43 -8.66 -27.08
C GLY A 240 -5.04 -8.76 -27.71
N GLY A 241 -4.19 -7.74 -27.57
CA GLY A 241 -2.79 -7.83 -28.02
C GLY A 241 -1.95 -8.77 -27.13
N PRO A 242 -0.98 -9.52 -27.68
CA PRO A 242 -0.02 -10.28 -26.90
C PRO A 242 0.75 -9.30 -26.00
N ARG A 243 0.73 -9.56 -24.70
CA ARG A 243 1.35 -8.66 -23.72
C ARG A 243 2.79 -9.08 -23.52
N ALA A 244 3.72 -8.17 -23.80
CA ALA A 244 5.13 -8.43 -23.65
C ALA A 244 5.53 -8.31 -22.18
N HIS A 245 6.15 -9.38 -21.69
CA HIS A 245 6.97 -9.35 -20.49
C HIS A 245 8.20 -8.49 -20.79
N THR A 246 8.47 -7.46 -19.98
CA THR A 246 9.55 -6.50 -20.29
C THR A 246 10.82 -6.72 -19.47
N ASP A 247 10.70 -7.08 -18.19
CA ASP A 247 11.83 -7.29 -17.29
C ASP A 247 11.42 -8.17 -16.09
N SER A 248 12.36 -8.94 -15.55
CA SER A 248 12.15 -9.81 -14.39
C SER A 248 13.39 -9.96 -13.52
N ILE A 249 13.17 -10.11 -12.22
CA ILE A 249 14.14 -10.67 -11.28
C ILE A 249 13.51 -11.82 -10.49
N TYR A 250 14.30 -12.83 -10.17
CA TYR A 250 13.87 -14.00 -9.42
C TYR A 250 14.59 -14.05 -8.07
N LEU A 251 13.82 -14.26 -6.99
CA LEU A 251 14.34 -14.40 -5.64
C LEU A 251 14.00 -15.79 -5.11
N TYR A 252 14.99 -16.51 -4.61
CA TYR A 252 14.76 -17.77 -3.92
C TYR A 252 14.61 -17.47 -2.43
N CYS A 253 13.38 -17.63 -1.91
CA CYS A 253 13.07 -17.34 -0.52
C CYS A 253 12.50 -18.59 0.12
N LYS A 254 12.92 -18.89 1.35
CA LYS A 254 12.21 -19.91 2.13
C LYS A 254 10.82 -19.35 2.49
N ASP A 255 9.80 -20.16 2.23
CA ASP A 255 8.41 -19.98 2.61
C ASP A 255 7.90 -18.53 2.79
N VAL A 256 7.45 -17.92 1.70
CA VAL A 256 6.90 -16.56 1.71
C VAL A 256 5.53 -16.52 2.38
N ALA A 257 5.39 -15.71 3.44
CA ALA A 257 4.17 -15.48 4.19
C ALA A 257 3.29 -14.36 3.60
N SER A 258 3.92 -13.26 3.17
CA SER A 258 3.22 -12.11 2.62
C SER A 258 4.17 -11.19 1.87
N VAL A 259 3.68 -10.56 0.79
CA VAL A 259 4.40 -9.53 0.05
C VAL A 259 3.66 -8.21 0.14
N LYS A 260 4.38 -7.09 0.34
CA LYS A 260 3.83 -5.74 0.24
C LYS A 260 4.72 -4.89 -0.66
N ILE A 261 4.12 -4.06 -1.50
CA ILE A 261 4.83 -3.05 -2.28
C ILE A 261 4.50 -1.67 -1.68
N SER A 262 5.50 -0.80 -1.58
CA SER A 262 5.30 0.59 -1.20
C SER A 262 4.53 1.34 -2.27
N ASP A 263 3.54 2.13 -1.85
CA ASP A 263 2.80 2.98 -2.77
C ASP A 263 3.56 4.30 -2.93
N ASN A 264 4.24 4.46 -4.07
CA ASN A 264 4.85 5.71 -4.48
C ASN A 264 3.81 6.63 -5.08
N ASP A 265 3.13 7.38 -4.23
CA ASP A 265 2.39 8.53 -4.71
C ASP A 265 3.36 9.70 -4.74
N SER A 266 4.01 9.88 -5.88
CA SER A 266 4.65 11.12 -6.28
C SER A 266 3.57 12.20 -6.30
N TYR A 267 3.31 12.78 -5.12
CA TYR A 267 2.36 13.86 -4.96
C TYR A 267 2.92 15.04 -5.76
N ALA A 268 2.46 15.18 -7.01
CA ALA A 268 2.68 16.36 -7.81
C ALA A 268 1.95 17.49 -7.08
N ARG A 269 2.65 18.13 -6.14
CA ARG A 269 2.17 19.33 -5.45
C ARG A 269 1.80 20.34 -6.53
N ASN A 270 0.50 20.59 -6.67
CA ASN A 270 -0.12 21.58 -7.53
C ASN A 270 0.84 22.74 -7.88
N GLY A 271 1.48 22.65 -9.05
CA GLY A 271 2.11 23.78 -9.74
C GLY A 271 3.48 24.27 -9.26
N LEU A 272 4.12 23.65 -8.26
CA LEU A 272 5.51 24.00 -7.92
C LEU A 272 6.45 22.98 -8.56
N SER A 273 7.13 23.40 -9.63
CA SER A 273 8.10 22.66 -10.44
C SER A 273 9.39 22.32 -9.69
N GLN A 274 9.31 21.89 -8.44
CA GLN A 274 10.44 21.25 -7.81
C GLN A 274 10.54 19.86 -8.42
N SER A 275 11.71 19.53 -8.94
CA SER A 275 12.09 18.20 -9.38
C SER A 275 11.98 17.28 -8.17
N ILE A 276 10.79 16.77 -7.89
CA ILE A 276 10.62 15.70 -6.93
C ILE A 276 11.35 14.53 -7.57
N LEU A 277 12.50 14.20 -7.01
CA LEU A 277 13.24 12.99 -7.37
C LEU A 277 12.26 11.83 -7.22
N SER A 278 12.12 11.02 -8.26
CA SER A 278 11.31 9.82 -8.12
C SER A 278 11.83 8.98 -6.96
N THR A 279 10.90 8.44 -6.19
CA THR A 279 11.20 7.60 -5.05
C THR A 279 11.38 6.15 -5.51
N PRO A 280 12.22 5.36 -4.83
CA PRO A 280 12.42 3.94 -5.15
C PRO A 280 11.12 3.15 -4.93
N ILE A 281 10.82 2.20 -5.80
CA ILE A 281 9.76 1.22 -5.53
C ILE A 281 10.32 0.18 -4.58
N SER A 282 9.60 -0.12 -3.51
CA SER A 282 10.11 -1.03 -2.51
C SER A 282 9.20 -2.21 -2.26
N VAL A 283 9.76 -3.42 -2.31
CA VAL A 283 9.06 -4.70 -2.17
C VAL A 283 9.50 -5.36 -0.87
N PHE A 284 8.58 -5.54 0.06
CA PHE A 284 8.79 -6.18 1.35
C PHE A 284 8.25 -7.60 1.30
N ILE A 285 9.09 -8.57 1.67
CA ILE A 285 8.82 -9.99 1.62
C ILE A 285 9.01 -10.56 3.01
N ARG A 286 7.91 -10.97 3.64
CA ARG A 286 7.94 -11.63 4.94
C ARG A 286 7.99 -13.14 4.75
N THR A 287 8.87 -13.85 5.47
CA THR A 287 8.90 -15.33 5.48
C THR A 287 8.07 -15.90 6.63
N THR A 288 7.64 -17.17 6.53
CA THR A 288 6.80 -17.82 7.56
C THR A 288 7.59 -18.39 8.73
N ASP A 289 8.84 -18.77 8.50
CA ASP A 289 9.63 -19.69 9.32
C ASP A 289 10.57 -18.97 10.32
N GLU A 290 11.15 -17.83 9.94
CA GLU A 290 12.32 -17.28 10.64
C GLU A 290 12.14 -15.84 11.14
N GLY A 291 10.90 -15.35 11.28
CA GLY A 291 10.68 -13.96 11.69
C GLY A 291 11.36 -12.96 10.75
N SER A 292 11.68 -13.37 9.52
CA SER A 292 12.58 -12.64 8.64
C SER A 292 11.82 -11.75 7.65
N LEU A 293 12.45 -10.63 7.31
CA LEU A 293 12.00 -9.66 6.33
C LEU A 293 13.08 -9.51 5.29
N ALA A 294 12.81 -9.98 4.08
CA ALA A 294 13.56 -9.59 2.91
C ALA A 294 12.95 -8.31 2.32
N TYR A 295 13.79 -7.44 1.80
CA TYR A 295 13.39 -6.13 1.32
C TYR A 295 14.18 -5.75 0.09
N LEU A 296 13.48 -5.55 -1.03
CA LEU A 296 14.04 -5.18 -2.33
C LEU A 296 13.70 -3.71 -2.63
N ARG A 297 14.71 -2.89 -2.93
CA ARG A 297 14.53 -1.52 -3.45
C ARG A 297 14.86 -1.46 -4.91
N ILE A 298 13.98 -0.88 -5.72
CA ILE A 298 14.18 -0.64 -7.15
C ILE A 298 14.30 0.88 -7.34
N PHE A 299 15.51 1.37 -7.55
CA PHE A 299 15.75 2.81 -7.72
C PHE A 299 15.37 3.28 -9.13
N PRO A 300 14.80 4.49 -9.27
CA PRO A 300 14.58 5.09 -10.57
C PRO A 300 15.91 5.48 -11.19
N GLN A 301 16.04 5.23 -12.48
CA GLN A 301 17.13 5.67 -13.33
C GLN A 301 16.59 6.63 -14.38
N ARG A 302 17.22 7.79 -14.49
CA ARG A 302 16.87 8.78 -15.50
C ARG A 302 17.42 8.32 -16.84
N LYS A 303 16.55 7.93 -17.77
CA LYS A 303 16.95 7.65 -19.15
C LYS A 303 16.84 8.93 -19.95
N GLU A 304 17.99 9.48 -20.32
CA GLU A 304 18.05 10.57 -21.29
C GLU A 304 17.66 10.01 -22.65
N HIS A 305 16.50 10.41 -23.15
CA HIS A 305 16.19 10.20 -24.55
C HIS A 305 17.11 11.12 -25.35
N GLY A 306 18.07 10.52 -26.05
CA GLY A 306 18.89 11.24 -27.03
C GLY A 306 17.98 12.09 -27.90
N LEU A 307 18.35 13.35 -28.12
CA LEU A 307 17.54 14.32 -28.86
C LEU A 307 16.96 13.64 -30.10
N ALA A 308 15.63 13.45 -30.13
CA ALA A 308 14.97 12.92 -31.31
C ALA A 308 15.45 13.75 -32.50
N ALA A 309 15.94 13.07 -33.55
CA ALA A 309 16.52 13.70 -34.73
C ALA A 309 15.62 14.87 -35.13
N ALA A 310 16.21 16.07 -35.21
CA ALA A 310 15.44 17.29 -35.37
C ALA A 310 14.44 17.11 -36.53
N PRO A 311 13.13 17.34 -36.34
CA PRO A 311 12.22 17.38 -37.48
C PRO A 311 12.80 18.40 -38.45
N THR A 312 12.98 18.00 -39.70
CA THR A 312 13.68 18.74 -40.78
C THR A 312 13.00 20.06 -41.19
N SER A 313 12.06 20.57 -40.38
CA SER A 313 11.30 21.79 -40.64
C SER A 313 11.99 23.01 -40.00
N PRO A 314 12.46 23.99 -40.80
CA PRO A 314 13.41 25.02 -40.34
C PRO A 314 12.80 26.29 -39.75
N SER A 315 11.68 26.24 -39.01
CA SER A 315 10.94 27.50 -38.68
C SER A 315 10.36 27.68 -37.28
N PHE A 316 10.83 26.97 -36.24
CA PHE A 316 10.37 27.25 -34.85
C PHE A 316 11.52 27.54 -33.89
N ASP A 317 11.37 28.64 -33.15
CA ASP A 317 12.24 29.15 -32.09
C ASP A 317 12.77 28.03 -31.17
N LEU A 318 14.08 27.78 -31.28
CA LEU A 318 14.80 26.67 -30.64
C LEU A 318 15.15 26.90 -29.16
N ALA A 319 14.71 27.99 -28.54
CA ALA A 319 15.29 28.45 -27.28
C ALA A 319 14.93 27.62 -26.04
N ARG A 320 13.89 26.78 -26.04
CA ARG A 320 13.54 25.92 -24.87
C ARG A 320 12.80 24.66 -25.29
N ARG A 321 13.49 23.67 -25.87
CA ARG A 321 12.96 22.31 -25.89
C ARG A 321 13.25 21.67 -24.53
N PRO A 322 12.24 21.38 -23.70
CA PRO A 322 12.48 20.60 -22.49
C PRO A 322 13.02 19.23 -22.91
N SER A 323 14.18 18.85 -22.37
CA SER A 323 14.63 17.47 -22.45
C SER A 323 13.64 16.62 -21.65
N PHE A 324 12.84 15.83 -22.35
CA PHE A 324 11.98 14.85 -21.72
C PHE A 324 12.86 13.68 -21.29
N SER A 325 13.29 13.70 -20.04
CA SER A 325 13.84 12.51 -19.42
C SER A 325 12.69 11.65 -18.91
N THR A 326 12.73 10.37 -19.21
CA THR A 326 11.81 9.40 -18.64
C THR A 326 12.54 8.64 -17.55
N GLU A 327 11.93 8.54 -16.38
CA GLU A 327 12.45 7.70 -15.30
C GLU A 327 12.03 6.25 -15.53
N VAL A 328 12.98 5.35 -15.33
CA VAL A 328 12.83 3.91 -15.53
C VAL A 328 13.22 3.21 -14.25
N TYR A 329 12.51 2.15 -13.87
CA TYR A 329 12.79 1.34 -12.69
C TYR A 329 13.33 -0.03 -13.11
N PRO A 330 14.61 -0.15 -13.50
CA PRO A 330 15.15 -1.43 -13.99
C PRO A 330 15.30 -2.45 -12.86
N LEU A 331 14.87 -3.70 -13.09
CA LEU A 331 14.92 -4.74 -12.07
C LEU A 331 16.31 -5.36 -11.94
N GLN A 332 17.10 -5.43 -13.00
CA GLN A 332 18.41 -6.11 -12.96
C GLN A 332 19.52 -5.24 -12.36
N ASP A 333 19.59 -3.98 -12.77
CA ASP A 333 20.68 -3.06 -12.38
C ASP A 333 20.30 -2.13 -11.23
N GLY A 334 19.00 -1.94 -10.99
CA GLY A 334 18.47 -0.99 -10.00
C GLY A 334 18.03 -1.63 -8.69
N ALA A 335 18.01 -2.96 -8.61
CA ALA A 335 17.43 -3.66 -7.49
C ALA A 335 18.47 -4.01 -6.42
N GLN A 336 18.21 -3.62 -5.17
CA GLN A 336 19.04 -3.92 -4.01
C GLN A 336 18.25 -4.76 -3.02
N LEU A 337 18.70 -5.99 -2.76
CA LEU A 337 18.07 -6.90 -1.81
C LEU A 337 18.79 -6.83 -0.46
N GLN A 338 18.02 -6.70 0.61
CA GLN A 338 18.47 -6.79 1.99
C GLN A 338 17.63 -7.82 2.73
N GLN A 339 18.23 -8.49 3.72
CA GLN A 339 17.53 -9.45 4.57
C GLN A 339 17.78 -9.10 6.03
N LEU A 340 16.69 -9.04 6.79
CA LEU A 340 16.69 -8.79 8.21
C LEU A 340 16.02 -9.98 8.91
N SER A 341 16.56 -10.40 10.04
CA SER A 341 16.02 -11.50 10.84
C SER A 341 15.93 -11.10 12.31
N TRP A 342 14.90 -11.62 12.97
CA TRP A 342 14.66 -11.44 14.40
C TRP A 342 14.42 -12.81 15.02
N GLU A 343 15.00 -13.03 16.21
CA GLU A 343 14.81 -14.26 16.96
C GLU A 343 13.46 -14.20 17.69
N ASP A 344 12.69 -15.29 17.60
CA ASP A 344 11.44 -15.53 18.33
C ASP A 344 10.27 -14.54 18.14
N GLU A 345 10.35 -13.64 17.15
CA GLU A 345 9.31 -12.66 16.86
C GLU A 345 8.81 -12.76 15.42
N HIS A 346 7.55 -12.39 15.19
CA HIS A 346 7.03 -12.15 13.86
C HIS A 346 7.26 -10.69 13.45
N VAL A 347 7.75 -10.48 12.24
CA VAL A 347 7.95 -9.14 11.69
C VAL A 347 6.73 -8.70 10.87
N GLY A 348 6.30 -7.48 11.07
CA GLY A 348 5.33 -6.77 10.27
C GLY A 348 5.94 -5.50 9.69
N VAL A 349 5.39 -5.03 8.57
CA VAL A 349 5.87 -3.81 7.92
C VAL A 349 4.71 -2.90 7.53
N LEU A 350 4.86 -1.62 7.82
CA LEU A 350 4.13 -0.52 7.21
C LEU A 350 4.95 -0.05 6.00
N PRO A 351 4.58 -0.47 4.78
CA PRO A 351 5.41 -0.26 3.61
C PRO A 351 5.51 1.23 3.30
N ALA A 352 6.73 1.67 3.02
CA ALA A 352 7.05 3.01 2.57
C ALA A 352 8.31 2.91 1.71
N SER A 353 8.51 3.88 0.84
CA SER A 353 9.55 3.80 -0.19
C SER A 353 10.92 4.20 0.33
N CYS A 354 10.95 5.25 1.16
CA CYS A 354 12.16 5.66 1.83
C CYS A 354 12.10 5.20 3.29
N ARG A 355 11.04 5.55 4.02
CA ARG A 355 11.04 5.44 5.48
C ARG A 355 10.09 4.38 6.01
N PRO A 356 10.25 3.08 5.71
CA PRO A 356 9.33 2.07 6.21
C PRO A 356 9.47 1.91 7.72
N VAL A 357 8.34 1.57 8.34
CA VAL A 357 8.28 1.21 9.76
C VAL A 357 8.07 -0.28 9.85
N VAL A 358 8.99 -0.94 10.53
CA VAL A 358 8.87 -2.34 10.91
C VAL A 358 8.31 -2.42 12.32
N TYR A 359 7.43 -3.37 12.56
CA TYR A 359 6.89 -3.65 13.88
C TYR A 359 7.00 -5.14 14.16
N LEU A 360 7.18 -5.50 15.41
CA LEU A 360 7.40 -6.86 15.85
C LEU A 360 6.21 -7.33 16.68
N ILE A 361 5.87 -8.58 16.48
CA ILE A 361 4.70 -9.28 16.98
C ILE A 361 5.18 -10.52 17.74
N ASP A 362 4.51 -10.88 18.82
CA ASP A 362 4.76 -12.16 19.49
C ASP A 362 4.42 -13.32 18.55
N LYS A 363 5.36 -14.24 18.35
CA LYS A 363 5.17 -15.44 17.50
C LYS A 363 4.01 -16.32 17.95
N ASN A 364 3.66 -16.26 19.23
CA ASN A 364 2.60 -17.06 19.82
C ASN A 364 1.23 -16.39 19.75
N ASP A 365 1.12 -15.17 19.21
CA ASP A 365 -0.15 -14.46 19.10
C ASP A 365 -0.94 -14.99 17.89
N PRO A 366 -2.07 -15.69 18.10
CA PRO A 366 -2.87 -16.22 17.02
C PRO A 366 -3.85 -15.18 16.43
N ASP A 367 -3.92 -13.97 16.99
CA ASP A 367 -4.91 -12.98 16.57
C ASP A 367 -4.57 -12.40 15.19
N ALA A 368 -5.61 -12.16 14.39
CA ALA A 368 -5.51 -11.40 13.15
C ALA A 368 -5.12 -9.94 13.40
N SER A 369 -5.29 -9.44 14.63
CA SER A 369 -4.85 -8.12 15.10
C SER A 369 -3.80 -8.30 16.21
N PRO A 370 -2.60 -8.77 15.86
CA PRO A 370 -1.64 -9.22 16.85
C PRO A 370 -1.10 -8.07 17.72
N HIS A 371 -0.74 -8.41 18.96
CA HIS A 371 -0.07 -7.55 19.91
C HIS A 371 1.29 -7.10 19.39
N ILE A 372 1.45 -5.79 19.30
CA ILE A 372 2.70 -5.19 18.84
C ILE A 372 3.63 -5.07 20.04
N LEU A 373 4.81 -5.68 19.95
CA LEU A 373 5.83 -5.64 21.00
C LEU A 373 6.66 -4.36 20.90
N ARG A 374 7.06 -4.02 19.67
CA ARG A 374 7.93 -2.89 19.36
C ARG A 374 7.76 -2.48 17.91
N TYR A 375 8.13 -1.25 17.59
CA TYR A 375 8.30 -0.82 16.21
C TYR A 375 9.55 0.05 16.07
N MET A 376 10.11 0.01 14.88
CA MET A 376 11.40 0.57 14.53
C MET A 376 11.32 1.14 13.12
N ARG A 377 12.00 2.25 12.90
CA ARG A 377 12.21 2.76 11.55
C ARG A 377 13.43 2.04 10.96
N LEU A 378 13.28 1.41 9.80
CA LEU A 378 14.44 0.88 9.10
C LEU A 378 15.34 2.04 8.67
N ARG A 379 16.64 1.91 8.92
CA ARG A 379 17.61 2.93 8.53
C ARG A 379 17.62 3.00 7.03
N ASP A 380 17.45 4.22 6.54
CA ASP A 380 17.67 4.49 5.14
C ASP A 380 19.15 4.40 4.83
N PHE A 381 19.48 3.64 3.78
CA PHE A 381 20.57 4.00 2.90
C PHE A 381 20.09 5.21 2.08
N ASP A 382 19.87 6.35 2.75
CA ASP A 382 19.94 7.62 2.09
C ASP A 382 21.43 7.93 2.07
N PRO A 383 22.10 7.78 0.91
CA PRO A 383 23.54 8.00 0.81
C PRO A 383 23.93 9.39 1.31
N GLU A 384 23.03 10.38 1.22
CA GLU A 384 23.28 11.72 1.77
C GLU A 384 23.18 11.76 3.29
N SER A 385 22.21 11.09 3.90
CA SER A 385 22.06 11.00 5.38
C SER A 385 23.25 10.28 6.03
N THR A 386 23.76 9.25 5.36
CA THR A 386 24.88 8.44 5.85
C THR A 386 26.16 9.28 5.92
N SER A 387 26.36 10.17 4.94
CA SER A 387 27.53 11.05 4.89
C SER A 387 27.57 12.09 6.02
N LYS A 388 26.42 12.60 6.47
CA LYS A 388 26.34 13.64 7.50
C LYS A 388 26.35 13.08 8.93
N GLN A 389 25.76 11.90 9.14
CA GLN A 389 25.71 11.28 10.46
C GLN A 389 27.01 10.56 10.84
N ALA A 390 27.69 9.93 9.87
CA ALA A 390 29.02 9.36 10.08
C ALA A 390 30.08 10.42 10.46
N ALA A 391 29.86 11.69 10.10
CA ALA A 391 30.71 12.81 10.52
C ALA A 391 30.42 13.29 11.95
N HIS A 392 29.24 12.98 12.51
CA HIS A 392 28.82 13.43 13.84
C HIS A 392 29.06 12.37 14.93
N ASP A 393 28.93 11.09 14.60
CA ASP A 393 29.08 9.95 15.53
C ASP A 393 30.52 9.42 15.63
N GLY A 394 31.53 10.29 15.51
CA GLY A 394 32.96 9.94 15.61
C GLY A 394 33.44 9.48 16.99
N GLY A 395 32.58 8.82 17.78
CA GLY A 395 32.91 8.19 19.05
C GLY A 395 33.05 6.68 18.89
N ASP A 396 34.15 6.14 19.40
CA ASP A 396 34.60 4.74 19.36
C ASP A 396 33.57 3.73 19.94
N LEU A 397 32.45 3.49 19.27
CA LEU A 397 31.59 2.34 19.50
C LEU A 397 32.12 1.15 18.68
N GLU A 398 33.30 0.66 19.06
CA GLU A 398 33.74 -0.70 18.76
C GLU A 398 32.89 -1.68 19.58
N ASP A 399 31.63 -1.90 19.19
CA ASP A 399 30.79 -2.89 19.85
C ASP A 399 30.16 -3.86 18.86
N ASN A 400 30.28 -5.15 19.20
CA ASN A 400 29.99 -6.36 18.42
C ASN A 400 28.50 -6.56 18.04
N SER A 401 27.74 -5.48 17.95
CA SER A 401 26.36 -5.52 17.48
C SER A 401 26.35 -5.94 16.00
N GLY A 402 25.78 -7.13 15.74
CA GLY A 402 25.73 -7.75 14.42
C GLY A 402 25.11 -6.85 13.34
N GLU A 403 25.26 -7.25 12.08
CA GLU A 403 24.84 -6.51 10.87
C GLU A 403 23.41 -5.92 10.96
N THR A 404 22.48 -6.65 11.60
CA THR A 404 21.11 -6.22 11.88
C THR A 404 21.01 -4.92 12.68
N ALA A 405 21.88 -4.72 13.68
CA ALA A 405 21.88 -3.52 14.51
C ALA A 405 22.32 -2.27 13.73
N ARG A 406 23.25 -2.44 12.77
CA ARG A 406 23.72 -1.33 11.91
C ARG A 406 22.63 -0.79 10.99
N MET A 407 21.65 -1.63 10.64
CA MET A 407 20.53 -1.29 9.76
C MET A 407 19.31 -0.71 10.49
N MET A 408 19.34 -0.64 11.82
CA MET A 408 18.25 -0.06 12.62
C MET A 408 18.64 1.33 13.12
N THR A 409 17.91 2.35 12.69
CA THR A 409 18.25 3.75 13.02
C THR A 409 17.90 4.12 14.44
N THR A 410 16.66 3.83 14.85
CA THR A 410 16.12 4.36 16.10
C THR A 410 14.87 3.57 16.47
N GLN A 411 14.84 3.04 17.68
CA GLN A 411 13.59 2.62 18.29
C GLN A 411 12.76 3.88 18.50
N LEU A 412 11.58 3.95 17.89
CA LEU A 412 10.72 5.11 18.05
C LEU A 412 10.15 5.12 19.47
N VAL A 413 10.46 6.16 20.23
CA VAL A 413 9.99 6.28 21.62
C VAL A 413 8.49 6.57 21.61
N ILE A 414 7.75 5.68 22.23
CA ILE A 414 6.29 5.79 22.31
C ILE A 414 5.94 6.60 23.56
N PRO A 415 5.12 7.65 23.45
CA PRO A 415 4.63 8.35 24.63
C PRO A 415 3.97 7.36 25.60
N ALA A 416 4.21 7.50 26.90
CA ALA A 416 3.66 6.61 27.93
C ALA A 416 2.11 6.50 27.90
N LYS A 417 1.43 7.48 27.30
CA LYS A 417 -0.02 7.47 27.08
C LYS A 417 -0.49 6.40 26.08
N VAL A 418 0.40 5.91 25.23
CA VAL A 418 0.18 4.82 24.26
C VAL A 418 0.86 3.52 24.76
N ALA A 419 1.35 3.49 26.01
CA ALA A 419 2.30 2.47 26.48
C ALA A 419 1.79 1.03 26.39
N ASN A 420 0.47 0.82 26.33
CA ASN A 420 -0.04 -0.53 26.14
C ASN A 420 -0.14 -0.88 24.66
N LEU A 421 0.99 -1.24 24.06
CA LEU A 421 0.99 -1.68 22.66
C LEU A 421 0.18 -2.97 22.43
N ALA A 422 -0.11 -3.73 23.48
CA ALA A 422 -0.98 -4.89 23.38
C ALA A 422 -2.45 -4.49 23.09
N SER A 423 -2.88 -3.25 23.27
CA SER A 423 -4.22 -2.81 22.82
C SER A 423 -4.26 -2.29 21.39
N VAL A 424 -3.12 -2.23 20.69
CA VAL A 424 -3.08 -1.73 19.31
C VAL A 424 -3.74 -2.74 18.37
N SER A 425 -4.79 -2.30 17.69
CA SER A 425 -5.51 -3.12 16.71
C SER A 425 -5.08 -2.84 15.27
N ALA A 426 -4.59 -1.64 15.00
CA ALA A 426 -4.15 -1.25 13.67
C ALA A 426 -3.18 -0.07 13.71
N LEU A 427 -2.29 -0.07 12.72
CA LEU A 427 -1.33 0.99 12.46
C LEU A 427 -1.49 1.52 11.03
N ALA A 428 -1.13 2.79 10.82
CA ALA A 428 -0.95 3.37 9.49
C ALA A 428 0.15 4.42 9.53
N TRP A 429 0.98 4.46 8.49
CA TRP A 429 2.17 5.30 8.41
C TRP A 429 2.11 6.17 7.15
N ASP A 430 2.48 7.43 7.29
CA ASP A 430 2.75 8.33 6.17
C ASP A 430 4.19 8.80 6.26
N GLU A 431 5.01 8.28 5.37
CA GLU A 431 6.41 8.65 5.31
C GLU A 431 6.63 10.09 4.87
N THR A 432 5.69 10.72 4.16
CA THR A 432 5.87 12.09 3.63
C THR A 432 5.88 13.11 4.76
N THR A 433 5.06 12.90 5.80
CA THR A 433 4.99 13.75 6.99
C THR A 433 5.61 13.09 8.23
N GLY A 434 6.09 11.85 8.14
CA GLY A 434 6.56 11.09 9.31
C GLY A 434 5.49 10.88 10.38
N ARG A 435 4.19 10.81 10.01
CA ARG A 435 3.11 10.61 10.98
C ARG A 435 2.71 9.14 11.07
N LEU A 436 2.59 8.64 12.29
CA LEU A 436 2.08 7.30 12.59
C LEU A 436 0.72 7.42 13.28
N CYS A 437 -0.29 6.79 12.70
CA CYS A 437 -1.60 6.62 13.32
C CYS A 437 -1.67 5.25 14.01
N ILE A 438 -2.09 5.24 15.27
CA ILE A 438 -2.24 4.05 16.11
C ILE A 438 -3.68 3.96 16.58
N ALA A 439 -4.39 2.90 16.21
CA ALA A 439 -5.74 2.64 16.69
C ALA A 439 -5.71 1.67 17.88
N ASP A 440 -6.23 2.10 19.02
CA ASP A 440 -6.32 1.31 20.23
C ASP A 440 -7.74 0.70 20.36
N ALA A 441 -7.80 -0.63 20.43
CA ALA A 441 -9.04 -1.40 20.50
C ALA A 441 -9.90 -1.10 21.74
N ARG A 442 -9.28 -0.70 22.86
CA ARG A 442 -9.96 -0.46 24.14
C ARG A 442 -10.56 0.93 24.22
N THR A 443 -9.89 1.92 23.64
CA THR A 443 -10.33 3.32 23.70
C THR A 443 -11.23 3.71 22.55
N GLY A 444 -11.19 2.97 21.43
CA GLY A 444 -11.85 3.36 20.19
C GLY A 444 -11.27 4.64 19.58
N MET A 445 -10.12 5.10 20.07
CA MET A 445 -9.45 6.31 19.60
C MET A 445 -8.31 5.98 18.65
N VAL A 446 -8.09 6.85 17.68
CA VAL A 446 -6.87 6.85 16.85
C VAL A 446 -5.95 7.95 17.33
N GLN A 447 -4.78 7.53 17.82
CA GLN A 447 -3.71 8.41 18.26
C GLN A 447 -2.79 8.71 17.10
N VAL A 448 -2.27 9.94 17.05
CA VAL A 448 -1.41 10.43 15.97
C VAL A 448 -0.09 10.83 16.57
N LEU A 449 0.98 10.13 16.20
CA LEU A 449 2.34 10.44 16.58
C LEU A 449 3.03 11.13 15.41
N ASP A 450 3.61 12.30 15.66
CA ASP A 450 4.30 13.09 14.65
C ASP A 450 5.82 12.97 14.84
N PHE A 451 6.47 12.27 13.92
CA PHE A 451 7.92 12.04 13.92
C PHE A 451 8.65 12.95 12.92
N ALA A 452 7.98 13.89 12.22
CA ALA A 452 8.68 14.87 11.39
C ALA A 452 9.52 15.85 12.21
N ALA A 453 9.14 16.07 13.48
CA ALA A 453 9.86 16.94 14.40
C ALA A 453 11.02 16.25 15.13
N LEU A 454 11.22 14.94 14.98
CA LEU A 454 12.44 14.31 15.47
C LEU A 454 13.59 14.82 14.59
N PRO A 455 14.54 15.61 15.13
CA PRO A 455 15.74 15.91 14.37
C PRO A 455 16.37 14.58 13.93
N LEU A 456 16.94 14.57 12.74
CA LEU A 456 17.99 13.63 12.38
C LEU A 456 19.17 13.91 13.31
N SER A 457 19.05 13.55 14.59
CA SER A 457 20.15 13.51 15.54
C SER A 457 20.88 12.21 15.30
#